data_AF-A0A2V6X2Q1-F1
#
_entry.id   AF-A0A2V6X2Q1-F1
#
_cell.length_a   1.000
_cell.length_b   1.000
_cell.length_c   1.000
_cell.angle_alpha   90.00
_cell.angle_beta   90.00
_cell.angle_gamma   90.00
#
_symmetry.space_group_name_H-M   'P 1'
#
loop_
_entity.id
_entity.type
_entity.pdbx_description
1 polymer ?
#
loop_
_entity_poly.entity_id
_entity_poly.type
_entity_poly.pdbx_seq_one_letter_code
_entity_poly.pdbx_strand_id
1 'polypeptide(L)'
;AVGRLGPLTAPVLSATKGFEPARHRRMSEVVAERWPDVPVAVLSGPTFAREVARGQPTAAVVASRDDGLAADLQRRLGSREFRLYANRDVVGVEVGGALKNVIALATGIADGLALGENARAALVTRGLAEITRLAVALGGEPATLAGLAGLGDLVLTSTGTLSRNRALGMALAKGQSRDAVEGRTRMIAEGARTVSSALALAARLGVNLPICAEVGAVLFQGKSPGDALAALLGRAARPEDA
;
A
#
# COMPACT_ATOMS: atom_id res chain seq x y z
N ALA A 1 -2.30 -18.23 5.67
CA ALA A 1 -0.88 -18.49 5.39
C ALA A 1 -0.08 -18.63 6.69
N VAL A 2 -0.03 -17.60 7.55
CA VAL A 2 0.69 -17.65 8.85
C VAL A 2 0.14 -18.71 9.82
N GLY A 3 -1.18 -18.85 9.94
CA GLY A 3 -1.82 -19.80 10.88
C GLY A 3 -1.59 -21.29 10.61
N ARG A 4 -0.87 -21.65 9.54
CA ARG A 4 -0.50 -23.06 9.23
C ARG A 4 0.94 -23.39 9.62
N LEU A 5 1.72 -22.40 10.07
CA LEU A 5 3.11 -22.58 10.47
C LEU A 5 3.19 -23.00 11.94
N GLY A 6 4.12 -23.92 12.23
CA GLY A 6 4.44 -24.37 13.60
C GLY A 6 5.21 -23.33 14.40
N PRO A 7 5.83 -23.71 15.52
CA PRO A 7 6.75 -22.84 16.26
C PRO A 7 7.88 -22.35 15.36
N LEU A 8 8.24 -21.07 15.46
CA LEU A 8 9.37 -20.47 14.77
C LEU A 8 10.40 -20.00 15.79
N THR A 9 11.67 -20.19 15.46
CA THR A 9 12.83 -19.71 16.24
C THR A 9 13.74 -18.79 15.43
N ALA A 10 13.54 -18.72 14.11
CA ALA A 10 14.30 -17.86 13.21
C ALA A 10 13.57 -16.53 12.96
N PRO A 11 14.30 -15.42 12.70
CA PRO A 11 13.69 -14.15 12.32
C PRO A 11 12.77 -14.25 11.11
N VAL A 12 11.70 -13.45 11.10
CA VAL A 12 10.72 -13.40 10.01
C VAL A 12 10.86 -12.11 9.22
N LEU A 13 11.02 -12.23 7.90
CA LEU A 13 10.89 -11.11 6.96
C LEU A 13 9.52 -11.15 6.27
N SER A 14 8.65 -10.18 6.57
CA SER A 14 7.39 -10.01 5.86
C SER A 14 7.59 -9.18 4.59
N ALA A 15 7.29 -9.75 3.43
CA ALA A 15 7.17 -9.01 2.16
C ALA A 15 5.71 -8.74 1.76
N THR A 16 4.75 -9.02 2.65
CA THR A 16 3.32 -8.83 2.39
C THR A 16 2.94 -7.36 2.51
N LYS A 17 2.23 -6.83 1.52
CA LYS A 17 1.74 -5.45 1.47
C LYS A 17 0.23 -5.42 1.68
N GLY A 18 -0.21 -5.05 2.88
CA GLY A 18 -1.62 -5.03 3.25
C GLY A 18 -1.83 -5.28 4.75
N PHE A 19 -3.08 -5.31 5.15
CA PHE A 19 -3.50 -5.64 6.52
C PHE A 19 -4.17 -7.01 6.56
N GLU A 20 -4.17 -7.62 7.75
CA GLU A 20 -5.01 -8.77 8.03
C GLU A 20 -6.49 -8.36 7.99
N PRO A 21 -7.32 -8.94 7.11
CA PRO A 21 -8.68 -8.43 6.88
C PRO A 21 -9.62 -8.48 8.09
N ALA A 22 -9.47 -9.48 8.97
CA ALA A 22 -10.42 -9.70 10.06
C ALA A 22 -10.21 -8.76 11.25
N ARG A 23 -8.96 -8.41 11.55
CA ARG A 23 -8.61 -7.60 12.74
C ARG A 23 -7.90 -6.30 12.39
N HIS A 24 -7.71 -6.05 11.09
CA HIS A 24 -7.06 -4.86 10.53
C HIS A 24 -5.64 -4.63 11.07
N ARG A 25 -4.94 -5.73 11.38
CA ARG A 25 -3.58 -5.69 11.93
C ARG A 25 -2.55 -5.64 10.82
N ARG A 26 -1.44 -4.98 11.10
CA ARG A 26 -0.24 -5.04 10.27
C ARG A 26 0.38 -6.44 10.36
N MET A 27 1.11 -6.86 9.33
CA MET A 27 1.66 -8.21 9.30
C MET A 27 2.71 -8.43 10.38
N SER A 28 3.48 -7.39 10.73
CA SER A 28 4.39 -7.42 11.87
C SER A 28 3.68 -7.71 13.19
N GLU A 29 2.48 -7.15 13.39
CA GLU A 29 1.66 -7.38 14.58
C GLU A 29 1.08 -8.81 14.61
N VAL A 30 0.67 -9.33 13.45
CA VAL A 30 0.19 -10.71 13.32
C VAL A 30 1.31 -11.70 13.65
N VAL A 31 2.53 -11.45 13.17
CA VAL A 31 3.69 -12.29 13.47
C VAL A 31 4.05 -12.21 14.96
N ALA A 32 4.14 -11.00 15.53
CA ALA A 32 4.48 -10.80 16.93
C ALA A 32 3.45 -11.39 17.91
N GLU A 33 2.17 -11.39 17.55
CA GLU A 33 1.15 -12.06 18.37
C GLU A 33 1.32 -13.58 18.39
N ARG A 34 1.69 -14.17 17.25
CA ARG A 34 1.83 -15.63 17.15
C ARG A 34 3.15 -16.13 17.71
N TRP A 35 4.23 -15.37 17.52
CA TRP A 35 5.57 -15.68 17.98
C TRP A 35 6.21 -14.42 18.61
N PRO A 36 5.92 -14.12 19.88
CA PRO A 36 6.38 -12.89 20.55
C PRO A 36 7.90 -12.73 20.61
N ASP A 37 8.62 -13.85 20.72
CA ASP A 37 10.08 -13.86 20.84
C ASP A 37 10.81 -13.90 19.48
N VAL A 38 10.07 -13.93 18.37
CA VAL A 38 10.66 -13.98 17.03
C VAL A 38 10.87 -12.57 16.50
N PRO A 39 12.12 -12.17 16.18
CA PRO A 39 12.40 -10.89 15.56
C PRO A 39 11.71 -10.76 14.20
N VAL A 40 11.11 -9.60 13.94
CA VAL A 40 10.38 -9.33 12.70
C VAL A 40 11.01 -8.18 11.93
N ALA A 41 11.15 -8.37 10.63
CA ALA A 41 11.50 -7.35 9.66
C ALA A 41 10.44 -7.29 8.55
N VAL A 42 10.42 -6.17 7.82
CA VAL A 42 9.50 -5.93 6.71
C VAL A 42 10.28 -5.50 5.47
N LEU A 43 9.90 -5.99 4.29
CA LEU A 43 10.45 -5.57 3.00
C LEU A 43 9.36 -4.85 2.21
N SER A 44 9.61 -3.59 1.84
CA SER A 44 8.72 -2.82 0.97
C SER A 44 9.50 -1.83 0.10
N GLY A 45 8.85 -1.22 -0.88
CA GLY A 45 9.49 -0.33 -1.85
C GLY A 45 9.08 -0.63 -3.29
N PRO A 46 9.55 0.18 -4.26
CA PRO A 46 9.23 0.04 -5.67
C PRO A 46 9.85 -1.24 -6.25
N THR A 47 9.15 -2.37 -6.10
CA THR A 47 9.69 -3.71 -6.36
C THR A 47 8.75 -4.54 -7.24
N PHE A 48 8.58 -4.17 -8.52
CA PHE A 48 7.84 -5.07 -9.42
C PHE A 48 8.58 -6.40 -9.54
N ALA A 49 7.92 -7.48 -9.11
CA ALA A 49 8.55 -8.80 -8.99
C ALA A 49 9.21 -9.29 -10.30
N ARG A 50 8.63 -8.93 -11.46
CA ARG A 50 9.20 -9.28 -12.77
C ARG A 50 10.52 -8.57 -13.07
N GLU A 51 10.68 -7.32 -12.61
CA GLU A 51 11.90 -6.53 -12.81
C GLU A 51 13.01 -7.02 -11.88
N VAL A 52 12.66 -7.27 -10.61
CA VAL A 52 13.56 -7.88 -9.62
C VAL A 52 14.06 -9.24 -10.10
N ALA A 53 13.16 -10.12 -10.55
CA ALA A 53 13.54 -11.45 -11.04
C ALA A 53 14.41 -11.42 -12.32
N ARG A 54 14.41 -10.32 -13.07
CA ARG A 54 15.25 -10.09 -14.25
C ARG A 54 16.59 -9.43 -13.91
N GLY A 55 16.87 -9.16 -12.63
CA GLY A 55 18.08 -8.45 -12.21
C GLY A 55 18.11 -6.99 -12.65
N GLN A 56 16.94 -6.37 -12.88
CA GLN A 56 16.89 -4.95 -13.21
C GLN A 56 17.13 -4.09 -11.95
N PRO A 57 17.81 -2.94 -12.08
CA PRO A 57 18.11 -2.07 -10.94
C PRO A 57 16.86 -1.73 -10.14
N THR A 58 16.83 -2.15 -8.88
CA THR A 58 15.70 -1.99 -7.98
C THR A 58 16.21 -1.54 -6.61
N ALA A 59 15.52 -0.59 -6.01
CA ALA A 59 15.79 -0.12 -4.65
C ALA A 59 14.59 -0.40 -3.74
N ALA A 60 14.83 -0.90 -2.53
CA ALA A 60 13.79 -1.19 -1.55
C ALA A 60 14.27 -0.94 -0.12
N VAL A 61 13.34 -1.00 0.82
CA VAL A 61 13.56 -0.80 2.25
C VAL A 61 13.37 -2.11 2.98
N VAL A 62 14.33 -2.46 3.83
CA VAL A 62 14.14 -3.46 4.88
C VAL A 62 14.02 -2.73 6.21
N ALA A 63 12.88 -2.88 6.88
CA ALA A 63 12.62 -2.24 8.15
C ALA A 63 12.54 -3.22 9.31
N SER A 64 13.18 -2.92 10.43
CA SER A 64 13.02 -3.65 11.69
C SER A 64 13.26 -2.73 12.89
N ARG A 65 12.66 -3.07 14.04
CA ARG A 65 12.98 -2.38 15.31
C ARG A 65 14.36 -2.76 15.84
N ASP A 66 14.89 -3.91 15.40
CA ASP A 66 16.24 -4.39 15.66
C ASP A 66 17.16 -3.97 14.50
N ASP A 67 18.05 -3.03 14.78
CA ASP A 67 19.02 -2.50 13.81
C ASP A 67 19.99 -3.58 13.32
N GLY A 68 20.34 -4.54 14.18
CA GLY A 68 21.19 -5.67 13.85
C GLY A 68 20.54 -6.58 12.82
N LEU A 69 19.26 -6.89 13.01
CA LEU A 69 18.47 -7.66 12.04
C LEU A 69 18.32 -6.91 10.71
N ALA A 70 17.97 -5.62 10.74
CA ALA A 70 17.81 -4.83 9.52
C ALA A 70 19.11 -4.77 8.71
N ALA A 71 20.25 -4.52 9.38
CA ALA A 71 21.56 -4.49 8.76
C ALA A 71 22.01 -5.86 8.23
N ASP A 72 21.72 -6.95 8.95
CA ASP A 72 22.03 -8.30 8.50
C ASP A 72 21.23 -8.69 7.24
N LEU A 73 19.93 -8.44 7.24
CA LEU A 73 19.07 -8.67 6.08
C LEU A 73 19.48 -7.79 4.90
N GLN A 74 19.81 -6.51 5.14
CA GLN A 74 20.32 -5.61 4.10
C GLN A 74 21.56 -6.19 3.41
N ARG A 75 22.53 -6.71 4.18
CA ARG A 75 23.75 -7.32 3.62
C ARG A 75 23.50 -8.64 2.91
N ARG A 76 22.65 -9.51 3.48
CA ARG A 76 22.43 -10.87 2.97
C ARG A 76 21.56 -10.89 1.71
N LEU A 77 20.56 -10.02 1.65
CA LEU A 77 19.59 -9.98 0.55
C LEU A 77 19.92 -8.90 -0.48
N GLY A 78 20.74 -7.92 -0.13
CA GLY A 78 21.16 -6.85 -1.02
C GLY A 78 22.18 -7.31 -2.05
N SER A 79 22.09 -6.73 -3.25
CA SER A 79 23.07 -6.90 -4.32
C SER A 79 23.30 -5.57 -5.06
N ARG A 80 24.15 -5.58 -6.09
CA ARG A 80 24.34 -4.41 -6.97
C ARG A 80 23.02 -4.01 -7.66
N GLU A 81 22.26 -5.00 -8.11
CA GLU A 81 21.00 -4.85 -8.83
C GLU A 81 19.80 -4.69 -7.89
N PHE A 82 19.86 -5.23 -6.67
CA PHE A 82 18.81 -5.11 -5.66
C PHE A 82 19.33 -4.39 -4.41
N ARG A 83 19.27 -3.06 -4.42
CA ARG A 83 19.76 -2.22 -3.33
C ARG A 83 18.75 -2.13 -2.20
N LEU A 84 19.16 -2.55 -1.02
CA LEU A 84 18.35 -2.46 0.19
C LEU A 84 18.84 -1.32 1.09
N TYR A 85 17.89 -0.58 1.65
CA TYR A 85 18.13 0.47 2.64
C TYR A 85 17.48 0.06 3.97
N ALA A 86 18.26 0.08 5.05
CA ALA A 86 17.73 -0.19 6.39
C ALA A 86 16.86 0.99 6.88
N ASN A 87 15.77 0.68 7.60
CA ASN A 87 14.93 1.66 8.26
C ASN A 87 14.43 1.07 9.61
N ARG A 88 14.18 1.92 10.61
CA ARG A 88 13.61 1.49 11.90
C ARG A 88 12.08 1.51 11.92
N ASP A 89 11.47 2.32 11.05
CA ASP A 89 10.04 2.57 11.02
C ASP A 89 9.26 1.45 10.30
N VAL A 90 9.07 0.35 11.03
CA VAL A 90 8.23 -0.79 10.61
C VAL A 90 6.80 -0.34 10.26
N VAL A 91 6.24 0.61 11.01
CA VAL A 91 4.85 1.07 10.85
C VAL A 91 4.69 1.80 9.52
N GLY A 92 5.49 2.82 9.26
CA GLY A 92 5.42 3.61 8.04
C GLY A 92 5.69 2.77 6.79
N VAL A 93 6.62 1.82 6.86
CA VAL A 93 6.93 0.91 5.74
C VAL A 93 5.75 -0.01 5.41
N GLU A 94 5.08 -0.59 6.41
CA GLU A 94 3.89 -1.43 6.20
C GLU A 94 2.68 -0.62 5.71
N VAL A 95 2.40 0.53 6.33
CA VAL A 95 1.25 1.37 5.98
C VAL A 95 1.43 1.96 4.59
N GLY A 96 2.63 2.45 4.25
CA GLY A 96 2.97 2.93 2.90
C GLY A 96 2.79 1.86 1.84
N GLY A 97 3.35 0.67 2.07
CA GLY A 97 3.22 -0.47 1.18
C GLY A 97 1.78 -0.96 1.02
N ALA A 98 0.97 -0.89 2.08
CA ALA A 98 -0.43 -1.28 2.06
C ALA A 98 -1.29 -0.28 1.27
N LEU A 99 -1.32 0.99 1.69
CA LEU A 99 -2.28 1.97 1.18
C LEU A 99 -1.95 2.47 -0.23
N LYS A 100 -0.70 2.38 -0.70
CA LYS A 100 -0.38 2.73 -2.11
C LYS A 100 -1.27 1.99 -3.11
N ASN A 101 -1.71 0.78 -2.79
CA ASN A 101 -2.54 -0.04 -3.66
C ASN A 101 -3.94 0.54 -3.79
N VAL A 102 -4.44 1.21 -2.75
CA VAL A 102 -5.71 1.95 -2.76
C VAL A 102 -5.60 3.19 -3.64
N ILE A 103 -4.50 3.94 -3.51
CA ILE A 103 -4.26 5.12 -4.35
C ILE A 103 -4.06 4.72 -5.81
N ALA A 104 -3.39 3.60 -6.08
CA ALA A 104 -3.25 3.06 -7.43
C ALA A 104 -4.59 2.64 -8.06
N LEU A 105 -5.56 2.16 -7.26
CA LEU A 105 -6.94 1.96 -7.73
C LEU A 105 -7.58 3.29 -8.14
N ALA A 106 -7.44 4.33 -7.32
CA ALA A 106 -7.97 5.66 -7.61
C ALA A 106 -7.34 6.25 -8.88
N THR A 107 -6.03 6.16 -9.06
CA THR A 107 -5.37 6.64 -10.28
C THR A 107 -5.75 5.81 -11.49
N GLY A 108 -5.95 4.49 -11.34
CA GLY A 108 -6.49 3.64 -12.39
C GLY A 108 -7.90 4.05 -12.81
N ILE A 109 -8.75 4.40 -11.86
CA ILE A 109 -10.10 4.93 -12.14
C ILE A 109 -9.98 6.24 -12.94
N ALA A 110 -9.16 7.19 -12.47
CA ALA A 110 -8.95 8.46 -13.15
C ALA A 110 -8.41 8.30 -14.58
N ASP A 111 -7.45 7.40 -14.77
CA ASP A 111 -6.91 7.05 -16.10
C ASP A 111 -8.00 6.41 -16.98
N GLY A 112 -8.82 5.53 -16.42
CA GLY A 112 -9.93 4.89 -17.13
C GLY A 112 -11.05 5.86 -17.53
N LEU A 113 -11.23 6.95 -16.77
CA LEU A 113 -12.11 8.08 -17.08
C LEU A 113 -11.45 9.14 -18.00
N ALA A 114 -10.21 8.91 -18.46
CA ALA A 114 -9.46 9.80 -19.33
C ALA A 114 -9.25 11.22 -18.77
N LEU A 115 -9.08 11.37 -17.45
CA LEU A 115 -8.92 12.68 -16.79
C LEU A 115 -7.53 13.33 -16.98
N GLY A 116 -6.59 12.60 -17.60
CA GLY A 116 -5.26 13.09 -17.91
C GLY A 116 -4.28 13.05 -16.72
N GLU A 117 -3.06 13.51 -17.00
CA GLU A 117 -1.91 13.32 -16.11
C GLU A 117 -1.94 14.23 -14.88
N ASN A 118 -2.53 15.42 -15.01
CA ASN A 118 -2.69 16.36 -13.89
C ASN A 118 -3.55 15.77 -12.78
N ALA A 119 -4.67 15.11 -13.14
CA ALA A 119 -5.53 14.43 -12.17
C ALA A 119 -4.80 13.29 -11.47
N ARG A 120 -4.00 12.51 -12.23
CA ARG A 120 -3.17 11.44 -11.66
C ARG A 120 -2.12 11.98 -10.70
N ALA A 121 -1.42 13.06 -11.05
CA ALA A 121 -0.44 13.70 -10.19
C ALA A 121 -1.09 14.21 -8.88
N ALA A 122 -2.24 14.89 -8.99
CA ALA A 122 -3.00 15.35 -7.82
C ALA A 122 -3.43 14.18 -6.91
N LEU A 123 -3.92 13.08 -7.48
CA LEU A 123 -4.29 11.88 -6.73
C LEU A 123 -3.10 11.22 -6.03
N VAL A 124 -1.93 11.16 -6.67
CA VAL A 124 -0.71 10.65 -6.04
C VAL A 124 -0.31 11.53 -4.86
N THR A 125 -0.29 12.85 -5.02
CA THR A 125 0.10 13.78 -3.94
C THR A 125 -0.89 13.75 -2.78
N ARG A 126 -2.19 13.87 -3.05
CA ARG A 126 -3.24 13.83 -2.00
C ARG A 126 -3.37 12.44 -1.38
N GLY A 127 -3.12 11.40 -2.17
CA GLY A 127 -3.05 10.02 -1.70
C GLY A 127 -1.88 9.79 -0.75
N LEU A 128 -0.69 10.34 -1.04
CA LEU A 128 0.44 10.30 -0.12
C LEU A 128 0.10 10.99 1.21
N ALA A 129 -0.60 12.12 1.19
CA ALA A 129 -1.05 12.78 2.42
C ALA A 129 -2.00 11.91 3.25
N GLU A 130 -2.91 11.14 2.61
CA GLU A 130 -3.74 10.15 3.30
C GLU A 130 -2.93 9.02 3.94
N ILE A 131 -1.98 8.47 3.18
CA ILE A 131 -1.07 7.43 3.66
C ILE A 131 -0.31 7.93 4.89
N THR A 132 0.27 9.12 4.81
CA THR A 132 1.03 9.74 5.91
C THR A 132 0.16 9.97 7.13
N ARG A 133 -1.06 10.53 6.99
CA ARG A 133 -1.96 10.74 8.13
C ARG A 133 -2.28 9.43 8.85
N LEU A 134 -2.60 8.36 8.12
CA LEU A 134 -2.87 7.06 8.75
C LEU A 134 -1.61 6.47 9.39
N ALA A 135 -0.46 6.55 8.72
CA ALA A 135 0.80 6.02 9.24
C ALA A 135 1.19 6.70 10.56
N VAL A 136 1.13 8.04 10.61
CA VAL A 136 1.42 8.82 11.82
C VAL A 136 0.46 8.49 12.94
N ALA A 137 -0.84 8.38 12.67
CA ALA A 137 -1.82 7.98 13.68
C ALA A 137 -1.60 6.55 14.23
N LEU A 138 -0.89 5.69 13.49
CA LEU A 138 -0.46 4.36 13.91
C LEU A 138 0.94 4.34 14.57
N GLY A 139 1.59 5.51 14.70
CA GLY A 139 2.92 5.65 15.29
C GLY A 139 4.09 5.49 14.31
N GLY A 140 3.85 5.64 13.00
CA GLY A 140 4.88 5.69 11.97
C GLY A 140 5.45 7.09 11.75
N GLU A 141 6.54 7.18 11.01
CA GLU A 141 7.29 8.42 10.79
C GLU A 141 6.98 9.04 9.42
N PRO A 142 6.63 10.35 9.34
CA PRO A 142 6.36 11.03 8.06
C PRO A 142 7.51 10.90 7.05
N ALA A 143 8.75 10.94 7.51
CA ALA A 143 9.95 10.85 6.67
C ALA A 143 10.04 9.52 5.89
N THR A 144 9.57 8.42 6.49
CA THR A 144 9.50 7.11 5.81
C THR A 144 8.59 7.17 4.58
N LEU A 145 7.50 7.93 4.65
CA LEU A 145 6.54 8.04 3.56
C LEU A 145 7.05 8.91 2.41
N ALA A 146 7.98 9.84 2.66
CA ALA A 146 8.68 10.57 1.61
C ALA A 146 9.71 9.69 0.86
N GLY A 147 10.08 8.53 1.42
CA GLY A 147 11.10 7.63 0.86
C GLY A 147 10.56 6.55 -0.08
N LEU A 148 11.39 5.52 -0.30
CA LEU A 148 11.10 4.39 -1.21
C LEU A 148 9.84 3.61 -0.83
N ALA A 149 9.60 3.38 0.46
CA ALA A 149 8.47 2.57 0.93
C ALA A 149 7.11 3.29 0.86
N GLY A 150 7.12 4.63 0.78
CA GLY A 150 5.93 5.46 0.57
C GLY A 150 5.87 5.97 -0.86
N LEU A 151 6.37 7.19 -1.09
CA LEU A 151 6.32 7.89 -2.36
C LEU A 151 6.88 7.07 -3.53
N GLY A 152 8.06 6.44 -3.35
CA GLY A 152 8.69 5.68 -4.43
C GLY A 152 7.81 4.53 -4.94
N ASP A 153 7.32 3.69 -4.02
CA ASP A 153 6.46 2.57 -4.36
C ASP A 153 5.06 3.04 -4.83
N LEU A 154 4.55 4.14 -4.27
CA LEU A 154 3.31 4.76 -4.71
C LEU A 154 3.39 5.23 -6.18
N VAL A 155 4.47 5.94 -6.55
CA VAL A 155 4.67 6.42 -7.92
C VAL A 155 4.75 5.24 -8.87
N LEU A 156 5.60 4.24 -8.57
CA LEU A 156 5.74 3.03 -9.40
C LEU A 156 4.37 2.35 -9.63
N THR A 157 3.58 2.22 -8.56
CA THR A 157 2.31 1.49 -8.62
C THR A 157 1.21 2.31 -9.30
N SER A 158 1.27 3.63 -9.21
CA SER A 158 0.27 4.54 -9.77
C SER A 158 0.49 4.86 -11.24
N THR A 159 1.71 4.68 -11.76
CA THR A 159 2.07 4.95 -13.16
C THR A 159 2.43 3.71 -13.95
N GLY A 160 2.88 2.63 -13.28
CA GLY A 160 3.32 1.40 -13.91
C GLY A 160 2.19 0.62 -14.57
N THR A 161 2.48 0.01 -15.72
CA THR A 161 1.54 -0.87 -16.45
C THR A 161 1.43 -2.26 -15.82
N LEU A 162 2.42 -2.66 -15.00
CA LEU A 162 2.43 -3.92 -14.25
C LEU A 162 1.57 -3.85 -12.97
N SER A 163 1.00 -2.69 -12.64
CA SER A 163 0.17 -2.49 -11.46
C SER A 163 -1.22 -3.11 -11.63
N ARG A 164 -1.46 -4.21 -10.90
CA ARG A 164 -2.75 -4.91 -10.87
C ARG A 164 -3.88 -4.02 -10.32
N ASN A 165 -3.58 -3.20 -9.32
CA ASN A 165 -4.54 -2.28 -8.69
C ASN A 165 -4.95 -1.17 -9.67
N ARG A 166 -3.99 -0.58 -10.39
CA ARG A 166 -4.29 0.39 -11.45
C ARG A 166 -5.13 -0.22 -12.57
N ALA A 167 -4.78 -1.42 -13.02
CA ALA A 167 -5.55 -2.14 -14.04
C ALA A 167 -7.00 -2.42 -13.59
N LEU A 168 -7.22 -2.81 -12.33
CA LEU A 168 -8.56 -2.95 -11.77
C LEU A 168 -9.31 -1.60 -11.77
N GLY A 169 -8.67 -0.52 -11.33
CA GLY A 169 -9.27 0.82 -11.37
C GLY A 169 -9.74 1.23 -12.78
N MET A 170 -8.90 0.98 -13.79
CA MET A 170 -9.24 1.26 -15.20
C MET A 170 -10.42 0.41 -15.69
N ALA A 171 -10.55 -0.83 -15.22
CA ALA A 171 -11.66 -1.70 -15.59
C ALA A 171 -12.97 -1.27 -14.92
N LEU A 172 -12.91 -0.86 -13.65
CA LEU A 172 -14.06 -0.31 -12.91
C LEU A 172 -14.58 0.97 -13.57
N ALA A 173 -13.69 1.87 -14.02
CA ALA A 173 -14.05 3.07 -14.76
C ALA A 173 -14.82 2.78 -16.07
N LYS A 174 -14.59 1.60 -16.67
CA LYS A 174 -15.30 1.12 -17.87
C LYS A 174 -16.59 0.37 -17.55
N GLY A 175 -17.06 0.41 -16.30
CA GLY A 175 -18.29 -0.26 -15.86
C GLY A 175 -18.16 -1.78 -15.70
N GLN A 176 -16.93 -2.34 -15.70
CA GLN A 176 -16.75 -3.77 -15.46
C GLN A 176 -16.93 -4.08 -13.97
N SER A 177 -17.63 -5.17 -13.64
CA SER A 177 -17.76 -5.60 -12.26
C SER A 177 -16.43 -6.13 -11.71
N ARG A 178 -16.21 -5.96 -10.40
CA ARG A 178 -15.02 -6.47 -9.71
C ARG A 178 -14.81 -7.96 -9.96
N ASP A 179 -15.87 -8.75 -9.80
CA ASP A 179 -15.82 -10.21 -9.95
C ASP A 179 -15.43 -10.61 -11.38
N ALA A 180 -15.91 -9.89 -12.39
CA ALA A 180 -15.54 -10.13 -13.77
C ALA A 180 -14.05 -9.86 -14.02
N VAL A 181 -13.45 -8.88 -13.34
CA VAL A 181 -12.02 -8.53 -13.48
C VAL A 181 -11.14 -9.50 -12.69
N GLU A 182 -11.49 -9.81 -11.44
CA GLU A 182 -10.73 -10.72 -10.58
C GLU A 182 -10.78 -12.17 -11.10
N GLY A 183 -11.92 -12.61 -11.64
CA GLY A 183 -12.07 -13.93 -12.27
C GLY A 183 -11.16 -14.13 -13.49
N ARG A 184 -10.84 -13.06 -14.22
CA ARG A 184 -9.93 -13.08 -15.38
C ARG A 184 -8.45 -13.13 -15.00
N THR A 185 -8.08 -12.54 -13.87
CA THR A 185 -6.67 -12.40 -13.46
C THR A 185 -6.22 -13.48 -12.46
N ARG A 186 -7.14 -14.31 -11.94
CA ARG A 186 -6.91 -15.31 -10.87
C ARG A 186 -6.24 -14.73 -9.61
N MET A 187 -6.18 -13.40 -9.48
CA MET A 187 -5.50 -12.69 -8.41
C MET A 187 -6.43 -11.60 -7.88
N ILE A 188 -6.85 -11.74 -6.63
CA ILE A 188 -7.64 -10.73 -5.92
C ILE A 188 -6.78 -9.49 -5.74
N ALA A 189 -7.31 -8.31 -6.11
CA ALA A 189 -6.56 -7.07 -5.97
C ALA A 189 -6.38 -6.75 -4.49
N GLU A 190 -5.14 -6.79 -4.01
CA GLU A 190 -4.77 -6.50 -2.60
C GLU A 190 -5.35 -5.16 -2.13
N GLY A 191 -5.40 -4.15 -3.02
CA GLY A 191 -5.97 -2.84 -2.73
C GLY A 191 -7.42 -2.90 -2.26
N ALA A 192 -8.26 -3.78 -2.81
CA ALA A 192 -9.65 -3.90 -2.40
C ALA A 192 -9.77 -4.33 -0.93
N ARG A 193 -8.97 -5.33 -0.50
CA ARG A 193 -8.95 -5.75 0.92
C ARG A 193 -8.35 -4.69 1.84
N THR A 194 -7.34 -3.98 1.34
CA THR A 194 -6.71 -2.89 2.09
C THR A 194 -7.68 -1.75 2.36
N VAL A 195 -8.59 -1.41 1.42
CA VAL A 195 -9.57 -0.34 1.62
C VAL A 195 -10.41 -0.57 2.88
N SER A 196 -10.98 -1.76 3.05
CA SER A 196 -11.80 -2.06 4.23
C SER A 196 -11.02 -1.89 5.53
N SER A 197 -9.77 -2.34 5.57
CA SER A 197 -8.91 -2.20 6.75
C SER A 197 -8.48 -0.76 7.00
N ALA A 198 -8.14 -0.01 5.95
CA ALA A 198 -7.78 1.40 6.06
C ALA A 198 -8.94 2.23 6.60
N LEU A 199 -10.17 1.99 6.12
CA LEU A 199 -11.37 2.68 6.61
C LEU A 199 -11.71 2.32 8.06
N ALA A 200 -11.58 1.05 8.45
CA ALA A 200 -11.79 0.63 9.84
C ALA A 200 -10.75 1.25 10.79
N LEU A 201 -9.47 1.27 10.40
CA LEU A 201 -8.41 1.91 11.17
C LEU A 201 -8.61 3.42 11.26
N ALA A 202 -8.97 4.07 10.15
CA ALA A 202 -9.24 5.50 10.09
C ALA A 202 -10.40 5.90 11.01
N ALA A 203 -11.50 5.14 11.00
CA ALA A 203 -12.62 5.34 11.90
C ALA A 203 -12.21 5.20 13.38
N ARG A 204 -11.43 4.16 13.71
CA ARG A 204 -10.93 3.93 15.08
C ARG A 204 -10.01 5.05 15.58
N LEU A 205 -9.23 5.66 14.68
CA LEU A 205 -8.22 6.66 15.02
C LEU A 205 -8.69 8.11 14.78
N GLY A 206 -9.91 8.32 14.29
CA GLY A 206 -10.41 9.66 13.94
C GLY A 206 -9.69 10.31 12.76
N VAL A 207 -9.10 9.52 11.85
CA VAL A 207 -8.35 10.01 10.70
C VAL A 207 -9.25 10.10 9.47
N ASN A 208 -9.13 11.20 8.70
CA ASN A 208 -9.84 11.36 7.44
C ASN A 208 -9.04 10.79 6.26
N LEU A 209 -9.64 9.81 5.56
CA LEU A 209 -9.12 9.22 4.31
C LEU A 209 -10.12 9.35 3.13
N PRO A 210 -10.31 10.57 2.58
CA PRO A 210 -11.28 10.84 1.52
C PRO A 210 -11.19 9.93 0.28
N ILE A 211 -10.01 9.79 -0.30
CA ILE A 211 -9.76 8.98 -1.49
C ILE A 211 -10.04 7.51 -1.15
N CYS A 212 -9.56 7.03 -0.01
CA CYS A 212 -9.86 5.66 0.42
C CYS A 212 -11.37 5.42 0.61
N ALA A 213 -12.11 6.41 1.15
CA ALA A 213 -13.55 6.31 1.36
C ALA A 213 -14.30 6.23 0.02
N GLU A 214 -13.92 7.07 -0.94
CA GLU A 214 -14.54 7.09 -2.27
C GLU A 214 -14.21 5.83 -3.08
N VAL A 215 -12.97 5.33 -3.01
CA VAL A 215 -12.62 4.02 -3.58
C VAL A 215 -13.43 2.91 -2.91
N GLY A 216 -13.64 2.98 -1.59
CA GLY A 216 -14.49 2.02 -0.87
C GLY A 216 -15.95 2.06 -1.31
N ALA A 217 -16.52 3.24 -1.54
CA ALA A 217 -17.87 3.40 -2.04
C ALA A 217 -18.03 2.79 -3.44
N VAL A 218 -17.04 2.99 -4.33
CA VAL A 218 -17.03 2.35 -5.66
C VAL A 218 -16.95 0.83 -5.56
N LEU A 219 -16.08 0.30 -4.69
CA LEU A 219 -15.84 -1.14 -4.60
C LEU A 219 -16.95 -1.92 -3.89
N PHE A 220 -17.61 -1.31 -2.90
CA PHE A 220 -18.49 -2.04 -1.98
C PHE A 220 -19.92 -1.52 -1.92
N GLN A 221 -20.17 -0.29 -2.37
CA GLN A 221 -21.48 0.36 -2.25
C GLN A 221 -22.12 0.65 -3.62
N GLY A 222 -21.47 0.24 -4.71
CA GLY A 222 -21.97 0.45 -6.07
C GLY A 222 -21.96 1.90 -6.52
N LYS A 223 -21.24 2.80 -5.84
CA LYS A 223 -21.09 4.19 -6.27
C LYS A 223 -20.38 4.22 -7.63
N SER A 224 -20.89 5.02 -8.57
CA SER A 224 -20.23 5.12 -9.87
C SER A 224 -18.87 5.83 -9.74
N PRO A 225 -17.87 5.47 -10.56
CA PRO A 225 -16.59 6.19 -10.59
C PRO A 225 -16.72 7.69 -10.85
N GLY A 226 -17.70 8.11 -11.66
CA GLY A 226 -18.00 9.51 -11.93
C GLY A 226 -18.53 10.25 -10.70
N ASP A 227 -19.44 9.64 -9.95
CA ASP A 227 -19.97 10.23 -8.71
C ASP A 227 -18.91 10.30 -7.61
N ALA A 228 -18.02 9.31 -7.55
CA ALA A 228 -16.90 9.31 -6.62
C ALA A 228 -15.93 10.47 -6.91
N LEU A 229 -15.63 10.70 -8.19
CA LEU A 229 -14.84 11.87 -8.62
C LEU A 229 -15.53 13.19 -8.26
N ALA A 230 -16.83 13.32 -8.58
CA ALA A 230 -17.59 14.53 -8.26
C ALA A 230 -17.61 14.82 -6.76
N ALA A 231 -17.73 13.77 -5.93
CA ALA A 231 -17.67 13.90 -4.48
C ALA A 231 -16.28 14.36 -3.98
N LEU A 232 -15.17 13.89 -4.57
CA LEU A 232 -13.83 14.37 -4.23
C LEU A 232 -13.63 15.85 -4.60
N LEU A 233 -14.11 16.25 -5.79
CA LEU A 233 -13.98 17.62 -6.30
C LEU A 233 -14.91 18.61 -5.59
N GLY A 234 -16.08 18.16 -5.13
CA GLY A 234 -17.05 18.99 -4.41
C GLY A 234 -16.67 19.31 -2.96
N ARG A 235 -15.55 18.75 -2.46
CA ARG A 235 -15.06 19.06 -1.11
C ARG A 235 -14.48 20.47 -1.07
N ALA A 236 -14.76 21.19 0.02
CA ALA A 236 -14.14 22.48 0.27
C ALA A 236 -12.61 22.34 0.25
N ALA A 237 -11.95 23.25 -0.49
CA ALA A 237 -10.50 23.34 -0.50
C ALA A 237 -10.00 23.58 0.93
N ARG A 238 -8.96 22.84 1.32
CA ARG A 238 -8.25 23.03 2.58
C ARG A 238 -6.83 23.50 2.28
N PRO A 239 -6.14 24.14 3.24
CA PRO A 239 -4.71 24.40 3.12
C PRO A 239 -3.96 23.13 2.74
N GLU A 240 -2.85 23.28 2.01
CA GLU A 240 -2.07 22.15 1.49
C GLU A 240 -1.59 21.22 2.61
N ASP A 241 -1.19 21.80 3.75
CA ASP A 241 -0.61 21.14 4.92
C ASP A 241 -1.64 20.60 5.94
N ALA A 242 -2.94 20.62 5.61
CA ALA A 242 -4.04 20.22 6.50
C ALA A 242 -4.50 18.75 6.39
#